data_AF-A0A800IMH8-F1
#
_entry.id   AF-A0A800IMH8-F1
#
_cell.length_a   1.000
_cell.length_b   1.000
_cell.length_c   1.000
_cell.angle_alpha   90.00
_cell.angle_beta   90.00
_cell.angle_gamma   90.00
#
_symmetry.space_group_name_H-M   'P 1'
#
loop_
_entity.id
_entity.type
_entity.pdbx_description
1 polymer ?
#
loop_
_entity_poly.entity_id
_entity_poly.type
_entity_poly.pdbx_seq_one_letter_code
_entity_poly.pdbx_strand_id
1 'polypeptide(L)'
;MTSDYDHMPTCLPARMLFYIAVLVIANLYADTAPAFGQTTDTVDLFLVEHPRALTIYNKYQQDISFKESRLFRPYIPMEIVQYDALMSDNFTHCMIVRIHNNMFYLIKEDEKTLAQIDKAGFNVYLARCSVVMDTVRIMQDKAVILSKRRSIALLPDSLVSGTFVRRQFLKNGRYYTEGLGRSDVYGWTRFLSRTRGETWEVPERSEALLSELLSPDLRSRIEAHLQSVNTVIGDLFKTLNQETGQALSAPQWQMVIQKDRVICRLKKSTYADQFVESAQYIVNDLDAFVRREGLSVKYVNRYIVISREP
;
A
#
# COMPACT_ATOMS: atom_id res chain seq x y z
N MET A 1 -19.72 54.10 -35.32
CA MET A 1 -20.60 52.94 -35.53
C MET A 1 -19.73 51.70 -35.38
N THR A 2 -19.79 51.10 -34.19
CA THR A 2 -19.12 49.85 -33.82
C THR A 2 -20.16 48.74 -33.83
N SER A 3 -19.87 47.62 -34.50
CA SER A 3 -20.51 46.30 -34.32
C SER A 3 -19.69 45.30 -35.15
N ASP A 4 -18.85 44.51 -34.48
CA ASP A 4 -19.12 43.14 -34.01
C ASP A 4 -18.76 42.11 -35.10
N TYR A 5 -17.55 41.55 -34.97
CA TYR A 5 -17.32 40.19 -35.42
C TYR A 5 -17.08 39.34 -34.19
N ASP A 6 -18.03 38.44 -33.97
CA ASP A 6 -18.20 37.55 -32.85
C ASP A 6 -16.91 36.80 -32.47
N HIS A 7 -16.59 36.92 -31.18
CA HIS A 7 -15.86 35.87 -30.47
C HIS A 7 -16.73 34.61 -30.45
N MET A 8 -16.42 33.62 -31.29
CA MET A 8 -16.91 32.26 -31.05
C MET A 8 -16.28 31.74 -29.76
N PRO A 9 -17.06 31.38 -28.72
CA PRO A 9 -16.52 30.60 -27.63
C PRO A 9 -16.34 29.18 -28.15
N THR A 10 -15.10 28.74 -28.29
CA THR A 10 -14.76 27.32 -28.43
C THR A 10 -15.08 26.60 -27.12
N CYS A 11 -16.36 26.48 -26.80
CA CYS A 11 -16.85 25.60 -25.74
C CYS A 11 -16.73 24.17 -26.25
N LEU A 12 -15.63 23.51 -25.90
CA LEU A 12 -15.61 22.05 -25.91
C LEU A 12 -16.83 21.58 -25.08
N PRO A 13 -17.67 20.66 -25.59
CA PRO A 13 -18.84 20.21 -24.86
C PRO A 13 -18.41 19.67 -23.49
N ALA A 14 -19.14 19.98 -22.43
CA ALA A 14 -18.78 19.65 -21.04
C ALA A 14 -18.32 18.19 -20.87
N ARG A 15 -18.91 17.26 -21.64
CA ARG A 15 -18.51 15.83 -21.71
C ARG A 15 -17.06 15.60 -22.14
N MET A 16 -16.52 16.41 -23.04
CA MET A 16 -15.17 16.27 -23.61
C MET A 16 -14.10 16.78 -22.65
N LEU A 17 -14.35 17.89 -21.95
CA LEU A 17 -13.51 18.38 -20.86
C LEU A 17 -13.53 17.44 -19.64
N PHE A 18 -14.68 16.81 -19.38
CA PHE A 18 -14.80 15.77 -18.36
C PHE A 18 -14.02 14.50 -18.73
N TYR A 19 -14.08 14.08 -19.99
CA TYR A 19 -13.26 12.98 -20.49
C TYR A 19 -11.77 13.29 -20.35
N ILE A 20 -11.35 14.54 -20.61
CA ILE A 20 -9.97 14.99 -20.38
C ILE A 20 -9.63 14.95 -18.87
N ALA A 21 -10.52 15.36 -17.97
CA ALA A 21 -10.29 15.27 -16.53
C ALA A 21 -10.20 13.81 -16.04
N VAL A 22 -11.05 12.91 -16.55
CA VAL A 22 -10.97 11.47 -16.28
C VAL A 22 -9.69 10.87 -16.87
N LEU A 23 -9.28 11.27 -18.08
CA LEU A 23 -8.02 10.86 -18.70
C LEU A 23 -6.79 11.43 -17.98
N VAL A 24 -6.87 12.62 -17.39
CA VAL A 24 -5.80 13.22 -16.58
C VAL A 24 -5.72 12.53 -15.22
N ILE A 25 -6.84 12.12 -14.61
CA ILE A 25 -6.84 11.24 -13.44
C ILE A 25 -6.29 9.86 -13.83
N ALA A 26 -6.68 9.30 -14.97
CA ALA A 26 -6.14 8.04 -15.45
C ALA A 26 -4.63 8.16 -15.70
N ASN A 27 -4.15 9.25 -16.32
CA ASN A 27 -2.74 9.47 -16.67
C ASN A 27 -1.84 9.92 -15.50
N LEU A 28 -2.36 10.69 -14.54
CA LEU A 28 -1.66 10.99 -13.28
C LEU A 28 -1.46 9.73 -12.42
N TYR A 29 -2.20 8.66 -12.72
CA TYR A 29 -2.08 7.34 -12.11
C TYR A 29 -1.61 6.25 -13.10
N ALA A 30 -1.40 6.58 -14.39
CA ALA A 30 -1.03 5.61 -15.44
C ALA A 30 0.46 5.27 -15.47
N ASP A 31 1.30 6.01 -14.72
CA ASP A 31 2.68 5.59 -14.47
C ASP A 31 2.79 4.49 -13.40
N THR A 32 1.67 3.92 -12.98
CA THR A 32 1.70 2.62 -12.32
C THR A 32 1.89 1.54 -13.38
N ALA A 33 3.09 0.95 -13.34
CA ALA A 33 3.50 -0.26 -14.02
C ALA A 33 2.34 -1.27 -14.17
N PRO A 34 2.31 -2.05 -15.27
CA PRO A 34 1.12 -2.75 -15.73
C PRO A 34 0.47 -3.59 -14.64
N ALA A 35 -0.86 -3.46 -14.57
CA ALA A 35 -1.73 -4.36 -13.84
C ALA A 35 -1.48 -5.79 -14.34
N PHE A 36 -0.92 -6.64 -13.47
CA PHE A 36 -0.85 -8.07 -13.71
C PHE A 36 -1.79 -8.81 -12.76
N GLY A 37 -2.80 -9.42 -13.37
CA GLY A 37 -3.62 -10.44 -12.76
C GLY A 37 -2.97 -11.83 -12.84
N GLN A 38 -3.13 -12.55 -11.74
CA GLN A 38 -3.16 -14.01 -11.56
C GLN A 38 -1.86 -14.82 -11.49
N THR A 39 -1.76 -15.50 -10.33
CA THR A 39 -1.18 -16.83 -10.05
C THR A 39 0.33 -16.98 -9.96
N THR A 40 0.88 -16.45 -8.86
CA THR A 40 1.58 -17.14 -7.76
C THR A 40 2.21 -15.98 -6.99
N ASP A 41 1.65 -15.56 -5.86
CA ASP A 41 2.02 -14.31 -5.16
C ASP A 41 3.44 -14.39 -4.58
N THR A 42 4.45 -14.45 -5.45
CA THR A 42 5.85 -14.34 -5.12
C THR A 42 6.32 -12.93 -5.46
N VAL A 43 6.99 -12.30 -4.51
CA VAL A 43 7.53 -10.95 -4.66
C VAL A 43 9.04 -10.98 -4.43
N ASP A 44 9.74 -10.02 -5.02
CA ASP A 44 11.15 -9.78 -4.70
C ASP A 44 11.22 -8.75 -3.58
N LEU A 45 12.07 -9.00 -2.58
CA LEU A 45 12.15 -8.18 -1.37
C LEU A 45 13.58 -7.75 -1.09
N PHE A 46 13.72 -6.53 -0.58
CA PHE A 46 14.94 -6.00 -0.01
C PHE A 46 14.75 -5.81 1.50
N LEU A 47 15.71 -6.33 2.28
CA LEU A 47 15.77 -6.11 3.73
C LEU A 47 17.07 -5.40 4.06
N VAL A 48 17.01 -4.45 4.99
CA VAL A 48 18.18 -3.73 5.46
C VAL A 48 18.02 -3.36 6.94
N GLU A 49 19.13 -3.37 7.67
CA GLU A 49 19.17 -3.14 9.11
C GLU A 49 18.87 -1.67 9.47
N HIS A 50 19.47 -0.73 8.75
CA HIS A 50 19.26 0.71 8.96
C HIS A 50 18.80 1.37 7.66
N PRO A 51 17.52 1.20 7.25
CA PRO A 51 17.06 1.71 5.95
C PRO A 51 17.19 3.23 5.81
N ARG A 52 17.07 3.98 6.91
CA ARG A 52 17.21 5.44 6.90
C ARG A 52 18.62 5.95 6.61
N ALA A 53 19.62 5.08 6.59
CA ALA A 53 20.97 5.45 6.19
C ALA A 53 21.11 5.56 4.66
N LEU A 54 20.19 4.95 3.91
CA LEU A 54 20.14 5.03 2.45
C LEU A 54 19.65 6.40 1.99
N THR A 55 20.02 6.79 0.78
CA THR A 55 19.42 7.94 0.11
C THR A 55 18.06 7.54 -0.47
N ILE A 56 16.98 8.14 0.03
CA ILE A 56 15.60 7.74 -0.26
C ILE A 56 14.80 8.96 -0.72
N TYR A 57 14.13 8.83 -1.87
CA TYR A 57 13.11 9.77 -2.31
C TYR A 57 11.71 9.18 -2.28
N ASN A 58 10.73 10.05 -2.08
CA ASN A 58 9.31 9.70 -2.17
C ASN A 58 8.88 9.53 -3.64
N LYS A 59 7.61 9.16 -3.86
CA LYS A 59 7.05 8.96 -5.20
C LYS A 59 7.15 10.17 -6.15
N TYR A 60 7.35 11.37 -5.60
CA TYR A 60 7.52 12.63 -6.34
C TYR A 60 9.00 12.99 -6.56
N GLN A 61 9.93 12.07 -6.29
CA GLN A 61 11.36 12.27 -6.46
C GLN A 61 11.92 13.40 -5.58
N GLN A 62 11.34 13.57 -4.39
CA GLN A 62 11.75 14.53 -3.38
C GLN A 62 12.21 13.82 -2.11
N ASP A 63 13.00 14.50 -1.27
CA ASP A 63 13.37 14.01 0.06
C ASP A 63 12.13 13.52 0.83
N ILE A 64 12.27 12.37 1.47
CA ILE A 64 11.20 11.84 2.31
C ILE A 64 10.92 12.78 3.49
N SER A 65 9.65 13.07 3.72
CA SER A 65 9.21 13.83 4.88
C SER A 65 9.49 13.06 6.19
N PHE A 66 9.44 13.78 7.31
CA PHE A 66 9.54 13.16 8.65
C PHE A 66 8.50 12.05 8.87
N LYS A 67 7.28 12.22 8.32
CA LYS A 67 6.22 11.21 8.41
C LYS A 67 6.56 9.95 7.60
N GLU A 68 7.10 10.11 6.40
CA GLU A 68 7.51 9.00 5.53
C GLU A 68 8.74 8.28 6.08
N SER A 69 9.71 9.00 6.63
CA SER A 69 10.88 8.43 7.30
C SER A 69 10.52 7.44 8.41
N ARG A 70 9.37 7.63 9.09
CA ARG A 70 8.86 6.69 10.10
C ARG A 70 8.49 5.31 9.54
N LEU A 71 8.19 5.20 8.24
CA LEU A 71 7.90 3.92 7.58
C LEU A 71 9.15 3.04 7.48
N PHE A 72 10.33 3.64 7.34
CA PHE A 72 11.61 2.94 7.22
C PHE A 72 12.12 2.47 8.59
N ARG A 73 11.45 1.47 9.15
CA ARG A 73 11.85 0.78 10.38
C ARG A 73 12.97 -0.25 10.08
N PRO A 74 13.87 -0.51 11.04
CA PRO A 74 14.88 -1.56 10.89
C PRO A 74 14.28 -2.88 10.40
N TYR A 75 14.91 -3.46 9.38
CA TYR A 75 14.53 -4.75 8.79
C TYR A 75 13.11 -4.81 8.22
N ILE A 76 12.51 -3.67 7.86
CA ILE A 76 11.23 -3.66 7.17
C ILE A 76 11.36 -4.31 5.77
N PRO A 77 10.43 -5.20 5.39
CA PRO A 77 10.33 -5.70 4.02
C PRO A 77 10.00 -4.57 3.05
N MET A 78 10.91 -4.30 2.13
CA MET A 78 10.71 -3.42 0.99
C MET A 78 10.48 -4.27 -0.23
N GLU A 79 9.30 -4.21 -0.84
CA GLU A 79 9.03 -4.94 -2.05
C GLU A 79 9.71 -4.25 -3.23
N ILE A 80 10.53 -4.99 -3.97
CA ILE A 80 11.22 -4.47 -5.15
C ILE A 80 10.23 -4.49 -6.31
N VAL A 81 9.80 -3.31 -6.73
CA VAL A 81 8.93 -3.15 -7.90
C VAL A 81 9.77 -3.13 -9.17
N GLN A 82 10.89 -2.41 -9.11
CA GLN A 82 11.87 -2.39 -10.19
C GLN A 82 13.27 -2.30 -9.61
N TYR A 83 14.12 -3.27 -9.96
CA TYR A 83 15.46 -3.37 -9.39
C TYR A 83 16.39 -2.26 -9.90
N ASP A 84 16.28 -1.91 -11.18
CA ASP A 84 17.07 -0.86 -11.82
C ASP A 84 16.18 0.01 -12.71
N ALA A 85 16.13 1.30 -12.39
CA ALA A 85 15.35 2.32 -13.06
C ALA A 85 16.13 3.62 -13.11
N LEU A 86 15.77 4.50 -14.04
CA LEU A 86 16.25 5.88 -14.07
C LEU A 86 15.20 6.80 -13.46
N MET A 87 15.66 7.83 -12.76
CA MET A 87 14.79 8.94 -12.32
C MET A 87 14.34 9.79 -13.52
N SER A 88 13.52 10.81 -13.26
CA SER A 88 12.98 11.69 -14.31
C SER A 88 14.05 12.48 -15.08
N ASP A 89 15.26 12.57 -14.52
CA ASP A 89 16.43 13.16 -15.16
C ASP A 89 17.10 12.25 -16.22
N ASN A 90 16.64 10.99 -16.35
CA ASN A 90 17.22 9.96 -17.22
C ASN A 90 18.71 9.67 -16.98
N PHE A 91 19.25 10.04 -15.81
CA PHE A 91 20.66 9.85 -15.48
C PHE A 91 20.84 9.16 -14.12
N THR A 92 20.04 9.54 -13.12
CA THR A 92 20.18 9.01 -11.77
C THR A 92 19.56 7.62 -11.68
N HIS A 93 20.39 6.60 -11.42
CA HIS A 93 19.94 5.24 -11.20
C HIS A 93 19.28 5.07 -9.83
N CYS A 94 18.23 4.28 -9.79
CA CYS A 94 17.49 3.99 -8.57
C CYS A 94 16.90 2.57 -8.58
N MET A 95 16.59 2.10 -7.37
CA MET A 95 15.73 0.95 -7.15
C MET A 95 14.37 1.45 -6.69
N ILE A 96 13.32 1.02 -7.37
CA ILE A 96 11.95 1.38 -7.00
C ILE A 96 11.43 0.32 -6.04
N VAL A 97 11.10 0.74 -4.83
CA VAL A 97 10.56 -0.13 -3.79
C VAL A 97 9.21 0.34 -3.28
N ARG A 98 8.42 -0.62 -2.79
CA ARG A 98 7.12 -0.39 -2.19
C ARG A 98 7.14 -0.82 -0.73
N ILE A 99 6.69 0.09 0.14
CA ILE A 99 6.42 -0.20 1.54
C ILE A 99 4.97 0.13 1.83
N HIS A 100 4.18 -0.90 2.16
CA HIS A 100 2.72 -0.79 2.18
C HIS A 100 2.20 -0.40 0.77
N ASN A 101 1.68 0.82 0.61
CA ASN A 101 1.20 1.38 -0.65
C ASN A 101 2.03 2.57 -1.11
N ASN A 102 3.13 2.86 -0.42
CA ASN A 102 3.96 4.01 -0.75
C ASN A 102 5.15 3.52 -1.57
N MET A 103 5.30 4.15 -2.72
CA MET A 103 6.44 3.96 -3.62
C MET A 103 7.56 4.89 -3.19
N PHE A 104 8.78 4.36 -3.19
CA PHE A 104 10.00 5.07 -2.86
C PHE A 104 11.10 4.71 -3.85
N TYR A 105 12.00 5.66 -4.06
CA TYR A 105 13.19 5.47 -4.88
C TYR A 105 14.39 5.40 -3.96
N LEU A 106 15.09 4.27 -3.96
CA LEU A 106 16.37 4.12 -3.29
C LEU A 106 17.46 4.46 -4.31
N ILE A 107 18.23 5.51 -4.07
CA ILE A 107 19.24 5.97 -5.03
C ILE A 107 20.39 4.98 -5.09
N LYS A 108 20.93 4.80 -6.29
CA LYS A 108 22.12 4.01 -6.53
C LYS A 108 23.32 4.89 -6.87
N GLU A 109 24.51 4.43 -6.48
CA GLU A 109 25.79 5.00 -6.93
C GLU A 109 26.19 4.47 -8.31
N ASP A 110 25.79 3.23 -8.63
CA ASP A 110 25.99 2.57 -9.93
C ASP A 110 24.83 1.60 -10.22
N GLU A 111 24.80 0.89 -11.35
CA GLU A 111 23.70 -0.04 -11.71
C GLU A 111 23.37 -1.12 -10.65
N LYS A 112 24.28 -1.40 -9.70
CA LYS A 112 24.19 -2.51 -8.74
C LYS A 112 24.17 -2.06 -7.28
N THR A 113 24.74 -0.91 -6.97
CA THR A 113 25.05 -0.51 -5.60
C THR A 113 24.15 0.64 -5.16
N LEU A 114 23.37 0.42 -4.08
CA LEU A 114 22.61 1.49 -3.45
C LEU A 114 23.56 2.51 -2.79
N ALA A 115 23.23 3.80 -2.90
CA ALA A 115 23.98 4.86 -2.26
C ALA A 115 23.95 4.70 -0.74
N GLN A 116 25.11 4.87 -0.10
CA GLN A 116 25.28 4.74 1.36
C GLN A 116 24.90 3.36 1.94
N ILE A 117 24.96 2.30 1.12
CA ILE A 117 24.63 0.94 1.55
C ILE A 117 25.55 0.42 2.66
N ASP A 118 26.80 0.90 2.70
CA ASP A 118 27.80 0.61 3.72
C ASP A 118 27.37 1.10 5.12
N LYS A 119 26.68 2.24 5.18
CA LYS A 119 26.11 2.80 6.42
C LYS A 119 24.81 2.12 6.84
N ALA A 120 24.15 1.41 5.93
CA ALA A 120 22.86 0.77 6.18
C ALA A 120 22.95 -0.57 6.92
N GLY A 121 24.17 -1.06 7.18
CA GLY A 121 24.42 -2.29 7.94
C GLY A 121 24.09 -3.55 7.14
N PHE A 122 23.59 -4.58 7.82
CA PHE A 122 23.21 -5.82 7.14
C PHE A 122 22.12 -5.55 6.09
N ASN A 123 22.32 -6.05 4.87
CA ASN A 123 21.36 -5.95 3.78
C ASN A 123 21.27 -7.27 3.00
N VAL A 124 20.11 -7.57 2.43
CA VAL A 124 19.88 -8.78 1.64
C VAL A 124 18.77 -8.60 0.62
N TYR A 125 19.02 -9.11 -0.59
CA TYR A 125 18.04 -9.28 -1.65
C TYR A 125 17.45 -10.68 -1.61
N LEU A 126 16.13 -10.77 -1.66
CA LEU A 126 15.37 -12.01 -1.57
C LEU A 126 14.44 -12.11 -2.77
N ALA A 127 14.83 -12.88 -3.78
CA ALA A 127 13.97 -13.11 -4.93
C ALA A 127 12.86 -14.14 -4.62
N ARG A 128 11.71 -14.06 -5.27
CA ARG A 128 10.62 -15.06 -5.25
C ARG A 128 10.21 -15.49 -3.83
N CYS A 129 9.78 -14.54 -3.02
CA CYS A 129 9.24 -14.75 -1.68
C CYS A 129 7.72 -14.91 -1.73
N SER A 130 7.18 -16.03 -1.26
CA SER A 130 5.72 -16.26 -1.26
C SER A 130 5.05 -15.41 -0.18
N VAL A 131 4.13 -14.54 -0.55
CA VAL A 131 3.36 -13.69 0.37
C VAL A 131 2.41 -14.55 1.21
N VAL A 132 2.31 -14.28 2.51
CA VAL A 132 1.47 -15.05 3.46
C VAL A 132 0.46 -14.13 4.15
N MET A 133 0.95 -13.07 4.78
CA MET A 133 0.20 -11.98 5.43
C MET A 133 -0.86 -12.37 6.47
N ASP A 134 -0.76 -13.56 7.08
CA ASP A 134 -1.69 -13.97 8.13
C ASP A 134 -1.12 -13.78 9.54
N THR A 135 -2.02 -13.80 10.52
CA THR A 135 -1.69 -13.63 11.93
C THR A 135 -1.71 -14.97 12.64
N VAL A 136 -0.67 -15.24 13.41
CA VAL A 136 -0.57 -16.41 14.28
C VAL A 136 -0.40 -15.97 15.73
N ARG A 137 -0.99 -16.74 16.64
CA ARG A 137 -0.80 -16.58 18.08
C ARG A 137 0.21 -17.59 18.57
N ILE A 138 1.17 -17.13 19.37
CA ILE A 138 2.12 -17.99 20.07
C ILE A 138 1.41 -18.59 21.28
N MET A 139 1.45 -19.92 21.38
CA MET A 139 0.72 -20.66 22.42
C MET A 139 1.61 -21.05 23.59
N GLN A 140 2.92 -21.13 23.37
CA GLN A 140 3.89 -21.55 24.37
C GLN A 140 5.09 -20.60 24.41
N ASP A 141 5.49 -20.23 25.63
CA ASP A 141 6.70 -19.44 25.88
C ASP A 141 7.92 -20.12 25.28
N LYS A 142 8.74 -19.34 24.59
CA LYS A 142 10.05 -19.78 24.05
C LYS A 142 10.03 -20.89 23.02
N ALA A 143 8.84 -21.32 22.58
CA ALA A 143 8.72 -22.30 21.51
C ALA A 143 9.02 -21.71 20.13
N VAL A 144 8.82 -20.39 19.96
CA VAL A 144 9.08 -19.68 18.70
C VAL A 144 10.13 -18.60 18.93
N ILE A 145 11.24 -18.74 18.20
CA ILE A 145 12.39 -17.85 18.24
C ILE A 145 12.36 -16.96 17.01
N LEU A 146 12.58 -15.65 17.21
CA LEU A 146 12.82 -14.72 16.13
C LEU A 146 14.31 -14.43 15.97
N SER A 147 14.78 -14.42 14.73
CA SER A 147 16.14 -14.04 14.39
C SER A 147 16.14 -12.89 13.39
N LYS A 148 16.68 -11.72 13.78
CA LYS A 148 16.75 -10.53 12.94
C LYS A 148 17.61 -10.77 11.68
N ARG A 149 18.67 -11.56 11.82
CA ARG A 149 19.52 -12.03 10.72
C ARG A 149 19.20 -13.49 10.42
N ARG A 150 19.46 -13.95 9.21
CA ARG A 150 19.21 -15.37 8.85
C ARG A 150 20.12 -16.34 9.63
N SER A 151 21.22 -15.81 10.21
CA SER A 151 22.16 -16.49 11.10
C SER A 151 21.79 -16.29 12.58
N ILE A 152 21.68 -17.40 13.31
CA ILE A 152 21.17 -17.57 14.69
C ILE A 152 22.15 -17.02 15.76
N ALA A 153 23.26 -16.41 15.37
CA ALA A 153 24.40 -16.15 16.26
C ALA A 153 24.24 -14.99 17.27
N LEU A 154 23.15 -14.22 17.20
CA LEU A 154 22.85 -13.16 18.17
C LEU A 154 21.52 -13.48 18.85
N LEU A 155 21.54 -13.40 20.19
CA LEU A 155 20.56 -13.90 21.14
C LEU A 155 19.10 -13.90 20.60
N PRO A 156 18.43 -15.07 20.62
CA PRO A 156 17.07 -15.17 20.10
C PRO A 156 16.09 -14.33 20.93
N ASP A 157 15.39 -13.40 20.28
CA ASP A 157 14.19 -12.80 20.86
C ASP A 157 13.13 -13.91 20.88
N SER A 158 13.01 -14.51 22.06
CA SER A 158 12.07 -15.58 22.32
C SER A 158 10.67 -14.98 22.50
N LEU A 159 9.72 -15.45 21.70
CA LEU A 159 8.34 -14.99 21.84
C LEU A 159 7.70 -15.58 23.09
N VAL A 160 6.84 -14.77 23.72
CA VAL A 160 6.03 -15.14 24.89
C VAL A 160 4.67 -15.62 24.39
N SER A 161 4.07 -16.57 25.11
CA SER A 161 2.71 -17.03 24.90
C SER A 161 1.73 -15.85 24.92
N GLY A 162 0.69 -15.95 24.08
CA GLY A 162 -0.27 -14.88 23.82
C GLY A 162 0.22 -13.81 22.84
N THR A 163 1.51 -13.79 22.47
CA THR A 163 2.01 -12.83 21.47
C THR A 163 1.38 -13.14 20.10
N PHE A 164 0.89 -12.09 19.44
CA PHE A 164 0.48 -12.17 18.04
C PHE A 164 1.62 -11.73 17.14
N VAL A 165 1.89 -12.54 16.11
CA VAL A 165 2.83 -12.18 15.06
C VAL A 165 2.20 -12.36 13.70
N ARG A 166 2.51 -11.46 12.77
CA ARG A 166 2.10 -11.54 11.39
C ARG A 166 3.19 -12.20 10.56
N ARG A 167 2.86 -13.30 9.87
CA ARG A 167 3.76 -13.94 8.91
C ARG A 167 3.67 -13.15 7.60
N GLN A 168 4.72 -12.41 7.27
CA GLN A 168 4.74 -11.53 6.09
C GLN A 168 4.87 -12.36 4.81
N PHE A 169 5.92 -13.18 4.75
CA PHE A 169 6.23 -14.02 3.60
C PHE A 169 7.00 -15.28 4.01
N LEU A 170 7.02 -16.26 3.12
CA LEU A 170 7.72 -17.52 3.23
C LEU A 170 8.88 -17.57 2.23
N LYS A 171 10.07 -17.94 2.72
CA LYS A 171 11.24 -18.21 1.87
C LYS A 171 11.99 -19.42 2.40
N ASN A 172 12.19 -20.43 1.55
CA ASN A 172 12.98 -21.63 1.87
C ASN A 172 12.56 -22.29 3.20
N GLY A 173 11.25 -22.45 3.43
CA GLY A 173 10.70 -23.08 4.63
C GLY A 173 10.85 -22.27 5.92
N ARG A 174 11.16 -20.97 5.83
CA ARG A 174 11.17 -20.04 6.96
C ARG A 174 10.24 -18.87 6.69
N TYR A 175 9.50 -18.46 7.72
CA TYR A 175 8.64 -17.30 7.66
C TYR A 175 9.41 -16.08 8.15
N TYR A 176 9.23 -14.97 7.46
CA TYR A 176 9.58 -13.67 8.00
C TYR A 176 8.37 -13.08 8.70
N THR A 177 8.53 -12.60 9.92
CA THR A 177 7.43 -12.21 10.79
C THR A 177 7.60 -10.82 11.35
N GLU A 178 6.48 -10.17 11.63
CA GLU A 178 6.37 -8.93 12.40
C GLU A 178 5.62 -9.18 13.71
N GLY A 179 6.13 -8.70 14.84
CA GLY A 179 5.40 -8.69 16.11
C GLY A 179 4.29 -7.65 16.09
N LEU A 180 3.05 -8.06 16.36
CA LEU A 180 1.92 -7.14 16.48
C LEU A 180 1.91 -6.55 17.90
N GLY A 181 1.84 -5.22 18.00
CA GLY A 181 1.89 -4.49 19.28
C GLY A 181 3.30 -4.16 19.78
N ARG A 182 4.37 -4.62 19.12
CA ARG A 182 5.76 -4.24 19.38
C ARG A 182 6.43 -3.83 18.06
N SER A 183 6.67 -2.54 17.90
CA SER A 183 7.02 -1.93 16.59
C SER A 183 8.43 -2.25 16.08
N ASP A 184 9.24 -2.96 16.87
CA ASP A 184 10.66 -3.27 16.66
C ASP A 184 10.97 -4.75 16.38
N VAL A 185 9.95 -5.59 16.27
CA VAL A 185 10.12 -7.04 16.20
C VAL A 185 9.89 -7.53 14.77
N TYR A 186 10.93 -7.46 13.93
CA TYR A 186 10.99 -8.23 12.69
C TYR A 186 12.00 -9.37 12.82
N GLY A 187 11.70 -10.51 12.20
CA GLY A 187 12.67 -11.61 12.19
C GLY A 187 12.20 -12.86 11.46
N TRP A 188 13.16 -13.75 11.24
CA TRP A 188 12.94 -15.07 10.68
C TRP A 188 12.56 -16.08 11.75
N THR A 189 11.62 -16.96 11.42
CA THR A 189 11.27 -18.11 12.26
C THR A 189 10.72 -19.29 11.45
N ARG A 190 10.45 -20.39 12.14
CA ARG A 190 9.81 -21.59 11.58
C ARG A 190 8.56 -21.92 12.37
N PHE A 191 7.45 -22.00 11.66
CA PHE A 191 6.20 -22.56 12.19
C PHE A 191 6.07 -23.98 11.66
N LEU A 192 6.40 -24.96 12.50
CA LEU A 192 6.34 -26.37 12.11
C LEU A 192 4.89 -26.84 12.20
N SER A 193 4.36 -27.44 11.12
CA SER A 193 2.99 -27.93 11.09
C SER A 193 2.69 -28.95 12.20
N ARG A 194 3.67 -29.78 12.56
CA ARG A 194 3.55 -30.79 13.62
C ARG A 194 3.36 -30.23 15.03
N THR A 195 3.69 -28.97 15.26
CA THR A 195 3.56 -28.31 16.57
C THR A 195 2.45 -27.25 16.59
N ARG A 196 1.61 -27.24 15.55
CA ARG A 196 0.42 -26.38 15.45
C ARG A 196 -0.61 -26.81 16.50
N GLY A 197 -1.22 -25.85 17.19
CA GLY A 197 -2.13 -26.08 18.33
C GLY A 197 -1.41 -26.16 19.68
N GLU A 198 -0.14 -26.59 19.68
CA GLU A 198 0.68 -26.67 20.90
C GLU A 198 1.53 -25.41 21.11
N THR A 199 2.29 -25.03 20.08
CA THR A 199 3.30 -23.97 20.15
C THR A 199 2.86 -22.68 19.46
N TRP A 200 2.02 -22.82 18.44
CA TRP A 200 1.45 -21.72 17.68
C TRP A 200 0.12 -22.16 17.09
N GLU A 201 -0.76 -21.21 16.85
CA GLU A 201 -2.00 -21.44 16.12
C GLU A 201 -2.28 -20.29 15.17
N VAL A 202 -3.02 -20.59 14.11
CA VAL A 202 -3.78 -19.55 13.43
C VAL A 202 -5.07 -19.46 14.24
N PRO A 203 -5.32 -18.35 14.95
CA PRO A 203 -6.55 -18.20 15.74
C PRO A 203 -7.75 -18.52 14.85
N GLU A 204 -8.67 -19.35 15.34
CA GLU A 204 -9.95 -19.52 14.67
C GLU A 204 -10.58 -18.13 14.53
N ARG A 205 -10.91 -17.78 13.29
CA ARG A 205 -11.46 -16.49 12.92
C ARG A 205 -12.79 -16.37 13.64
N SER A 206 -12.83 -15.77 14.82
CA SER A 206 -14.09 -15.58 15.53
C SER A 206 -15.06 -14.83 14.60
N GLU A 207 -16.33 -15.21 14.63
CA GLU A 207 -17.47 -14.46 14.10
C GLU A 207 -17.62 -13.07 14.75
N ALA A 208 -16.56 -12.53 15.35
CA ALA A 208 -16.48 -11.15 15.78
C ALA A 208 -16.80 -10.22 14.60
N LEU A 209 -17.75 -9.31 14.84
CA LEU A 209 -18.20 -8.29 13.90
C LEU A 209 -16.99 -7.58 13.29
N LEU A 210 -17.09 -7.19 12.01
CA LEU A 210 -16.02 -6.44 11.34
C LEU A 210 -15.71 -5.10 12.03
N SER A 211 -16.61 -4.60 12.88
CA SER A 211 -16.40 -3.46 13.78
C SER A 211 -15.34 -3.69 14.86
N GLU A 212 -15.05 -4.94 15.23
CA GLU A 212 -14.00 -5.30 16.19
C GLU A 212 -12.64 -5.55 15.50
N LEU A 213 -12.64 -5.82 14.19
CA LEU A 213 -11.41 -6.00 13.40
C LEU A 213 -10.86 -4.73 12.77
N LEU A 214 -11.70 -3.74 12.47
CA LEU A 214 -11.21 -2.44 12.02
C LEU A 214 -10.59 -1.74 13.21
N SER A 215 -9.29 -1.97 13.41
CA SER A 215 -8.52 -1.17 14.34
C SER A 215 -8.80 0.31 14.07
N PRO A 216 -8.93 1.16 15.11
CA PRO A 216 -9.13 2.59 14.90
C PRO A 216 -8.11 3.20 13.92
N ASP A 217 -6.88 2.67 13.92
CA ASP A 217 -5.84 3.00 12.94
C ASP A 217 -6.21 2.63 11.50
N LEU A 218 -6.62 1.39 11.24
CA LEU A 218 -7.02 0.98 9.88
C LEU A 218 -8.20 1.81 9.38
N ARG A 219 -9.19 2.04 10.25
CA ARG A 219 -10.35 2.88 9.94
C ARG A 219 -9.90 4.30 9.57
N SER A 220 -9.09 4.94 10.40
CA SER A 220 -8.58 6.28 10.14
C SER A 220 -7.72 6.35 8.87
N ARG A 221 -6.98 5.28 8.55
CA ARG A 221 -6.20 5.20 7.30
C ARG A 221 -7.08 5.09 6.06
N ILE A 222 -8.14 4.28 6.10
CA ILE A 222 -9.12 4.18 5.01
C ILE A 222 -9.82 5.53 4.83
N GLU A 223 -10.30 6.15 5.92
CA GLU A 223 -10.94 7.48 5.88
C GLU A 223 -10.01 8.55 5.33
N ALA A 224 -8.76 8.61 5.80
CA ALA A 224 -7.77 9.57 5.33
C ALA A 224 -7.43 9.37 3.85
N HIS A 225 -7.36 8.13 3.38
CA HIS A 225 -7.13 7.84 1.97
C HIS A 225 -8.30 8.32 1.11
N LEU A 226 -9.55 7.98 1.48
CA LEU A 226 -10.74 8.47 0.76
C LEU A 226 -10.82 10.00 0.78
N GLN A 227 -10.45 10.63 1.88
CA GLN A 227 -10.41 12.09 1.98
C GLN A 227 -9.36 12.69 1.05
N SER A 228 -8.17 12.09 0.96
CA SER A 228 -7.13 12.52 0.02
C SER A 228 -7.61 12.43 -1.43
N VAL A 229 -8.30 11.34 -1.79
CA VAL A 229 -8.91 11.18 -3.12
C VAL A 229 -9.95 12.28 -3.37
N ASN A 230 -10.82 12.53 -2.39
CA ASN A 230 -11.83 13.59 -2.49
C ASN A 230 -11.22 14.99 -2.65
N THR A 231 -10.10 15.28 -1.99
CA THR A 231 -9.39 16.55 -2.15
C THR A 231 -8.88 16.71 -3.58
N VAL A 232 -8.20 15.70 -4.11
CA VAL A 232 -7.67 15.74 -5.50
C VAL A 232 -8.80 15.94 -6.52
N ILE A 233 -9.90 15.19 -6.38
CA ILE A 233 -11.07 15.35 -7.24
C ILE A 233 -11.68 16.75 -7.08
N GLY A 234 -11.77 17.26 -5.85
CA GLY A 234 -12.29 18.59 -5.55
C GLY A 234 -11.49 19.70 -6.22
N ASP A 235 -10.16 19.63 -6.15
CA ASP A 235 -9.26 20.60 -6.78
C ASP A 235 -9.39 20.57 -8.31
N LEU A 236 -9.48 19.38 -8.91
CA LEU A 236 -9.71 19.23 -10.35
C LEU A 236 -11.03 19.86 -10.80
N PHE A 237 -12.12 19.64 -10.07
CA PHE A 237 -13.42 20.25 -10.39
C PHE A 237 -13.41 21.75 -10.18
N LYS A 238 -12.67 22.25 -9.19
CA LYS A 238 -12.49 23.69 -8.97
C LYS A 238 -11.79 24.33 -10.17
N THR A 239 -10.69 23.75 -10.64
CA THR A 239 -9.98 24.22 -11.84
C THR A 239 -10.87 24.12 -13.07
N LEU A 240 -11.56 22.99 -13.28
CA LEU A 240 -12.49 22.84 -14.40
C LEU A 240 -13.58 23.93 -14.39
N ASN A 241 -14.22 24.14 -13.24
CA ASN A 241 -15.27 25.15 -13.10
C ASN A 241 -14.77 26.58 -13.36
N GLN A 242 -13.52 26.88 -12.96
CA GLN A 242 -12.88 28.16 -13.26
C GLN A 242 -12.64 28.36 -14.75
N GLU A 243 -12.12 27.35 -15.44
CA GLU A 243 -11.81 27.40 -16.88
C GLU A 243 -13.06 27.41 -17.76
N THR A 244 -14.09 26.65 -17.37
CA THR A 244 -15.29 26.46 -18.21
C THR A 244 -16.45 27.37 -17.84
N GLY A 245 -16.34 28.12 -16.74
CA GLY A 245 -17.43 28.92 -16.17
C GLY A 245 -18.64 28.09 -15.70
N GLN A 246 -18.45 26.78 -15.47
CA GLN A 246 -19.52 25.89 -15.03
C GLN A 246 -19.49 25.75 -13.50
N ALA A 247 -20.62 25.35 -12.89
CA ALA A 247 -20.74 25.11 -11.45
C ALA A 247 -21.01 23.63 -11.17
N LEU A 248 -20.08 22.77 -11.56
CA LEU A 248 -20.18 21.32 -11.37
C LEU A 248 -19.78 20.94 -9.93
N SER A 249 -20.58 20.07 -9.31
CA SER A 249 -20.25 19.52 -7.98
C SER A 249 -19.30 18.33 -8.11
N ALA A 250 -18.19 18.36 -7.37
CA ALA A 250 -17.23 17.26 -7.30
C ALA A 250 -17.88 16.01 -6.64
N PRO A 251 -17.69 14.81 -7.20
CA PRO A 251 -18.11 13.58 -6.54
C PRO A 251 -17.30 13.34 -5.27
N GLN A 252 -17.95 12.79 -4.24
CA GLN A 252 -17.32 12.50 -2.95
C GLN A 252 -17.51 11.05 -2.57
N TRP A 253 -16.41 10.35 -2.34
CA TRP A 253 -16.38 9.04 -1.71
C TRP A 253 -16.65 9.17 -0.22
N GLN A 254 -17.51 8.30 0.29
CA GLN A 254 -17.78 8.18 1.71
C GLN A 254 -17.68 6.71 2.13
N MET A 255 -17.21 6.51 3.35
CA MET A 255 -17.17 5.20 3.98
C MET A 255 -18.44 4.98 4.80
N VAL A 256 -19.06 3.82 4.62
CA VAL A 256 -20.20 3.35 5.41
C VAL A 256 -19.83 2.01 6.01
N ILE A 257 -19.81 1.94 7.34
CA ILE A 257 -19.54 0.70 8.07
C ILE A 257 -20.86 -0.04 8.26
N GLN A 258 -20.92 -1.27 7.80
CA GLN A 258 -22.01 -2.21 8.08
C GLN A 258 -21.49 -3.33 8.99
N LYS A 259 -22.39 -4.20 9.47
CA LYS A 259 -22.07 -5.26 10.45
C LYS A 259 -20.96 -6.21 9.96
N ASP A 260 -20.96 -6.53 8.67
CA ASP A 260 -20.12 -7.57 8.04
C ASP A 260 -19.25 -7.05 6.88
N ARG A 261 -19.23 -5.73 6.62
CA ARG A 261 -18.51 -5.13 5.50
C ARG A 261 -18.33 -3.63 5.68
N VAL A 262 -17.27 -3.07 5.11
CA VAL A 262 -17.15 -1.64 4.85
C VAL A 262 -17.51 -1.38 3.40
N ILE A 263 -18.38 -0.40 3.19
CA ILE A 263 -18.80 0.03 1.86
C ILE A 263 -18.27 1.43 1.63
N CYS A 264 -17.37 1.60 0.67
CA CYS A 264 -17.02 2.91 0.15
C CYS A 264 -17.90 3.17 -1.09
N ARG A 265 -18.62 4.30 -1.08
CA ARG A 265 -19.57 4.65 -2.13
C ARG A 265 -19.48 6.13 -2.48
N LEU A 266 -19.76 6.47 -3.74
CA LEU A 266 -19.94 7.85 -4.15
C LEU A 266 -21.27 8.40 -3.60
N LYS A 267 -21.21 9.57 -2.95
CA LYS A 267 -22.38 10.37 -2.61
C LYS A 267 -23.04 10.81 -3.94
N LYS A 268 -24.38 10.67 -4.03
CA LYS A 268 -25.21 10.90 -5.23
C LYS A 268 -24.57 11.91 -6.19
N SER A 269 -24.03 11.40 -7.29
CA SER A 269 -23.36 12.16 -8.33
C SER A 269 -23.98 11.77 -9.67
N THR A 270 -24.31 12.78 -10.48
CA THR A 270 -24.82 12.62 -11.86
C THR A 270 -23.83 11.89 -12.77
N TYR A 271 -22.56 11.78 -12.35
CA TYR A 271 -21.45 11.26 -13.14
C TYR A 271 -20.85 9.97 -12.55
N ALA A 272 -21.52 9.30 -11.59
CA ALA A 272 -21.00 8.12 -10.91
C ALA A 272 -20.49 7.02 -11.86
N ASP A 273 -21.12 6.89 -13.03
CA ASP A 273 -20.82 5.88 -14.05
C ASP A 273 -19.47 6.13 -14.74
N GLN A 274 -18.98 7.36 -14.73
CA GLN A 274 -17.71 7.75 -15.35
C GLN A 274 -16.51 7.60 -14.40
N PHE A 275 -16.76 7.33 -13.12
CA PHE A 275 -15.72 7.12 -12.10
C PHE A 275 -15.45 5.63 -11.84
N VAL A 276 -15.99 4.72 -12.65
CA VAL A 276 -15.77 3.26 -12.51
C VAL A 276 -14.28 2.90 -12.66
N GLU A 277 -13.59 3.46 -13.65
CA GLU A 277 -12.15 3.23 -13.84
C GLU A 277 -11.32 3.81 -12.69
N SER A 278 -11.68 5.02 -12.22
CA SER A 278 -11.04 5.62 -11.04
C SER A 278 -11.28 4.81 -9.75
N ALA A 279 -12.41 4.10 -9.66
CA ALA A 279 -12.73 3.26 -8.50
C ALA A 279 -11.82 2.03 -8.44
N GLN A 280 -11.33 1.53 -9.58
CA GLN A 280 -10.41 0.40 -9.60
C GLN A 280 -9.04 0.74 -8.97
N TYR A 281 -8.58 1.99 -9.13
CA TYR A 281 -7.36 2.46 -8.45
C TYR A 281 -7.56 2.51 -6.93
N ILE A 282 -8.69 3.04 -6.48
CA ILE A 282 -9.04 3.07 -5.06
C ILE A 282 -9.17 1.64 -4.51
N VAL A 283 -9.69 0.69 -5.29
CA VAL A 283 -9.75 -0.73 -4.91
C VAL A 283 -8.36 -1.30 -4.72
N ASN A 284 -7.43 -1.07 -5.65
CA ASN A 284 -6.06 -1.57 -5.56
C ASN A 284 -5.33 -0.99 -4.34
N ASP A 285 -5.50 0.31 -4.08
CA ASP A 285 -4.93 0.97 -2.91
C ASP A 285 -5.56 0.41 -1.61
N LEU A 286 -6.89 0.35 -1.54
CA LEU A 286 -7.56 -0.21 -0.36
C LEU A 286 -7.19 -1.68 -0.14
N ASP A 287 -7.06 -2.49 -1.19
CA ASP A 287 -6.64 -3.89 -1.08
C ASP A 287 -5.29 -4.00 -0.41
N ALA A 288 -4.30 -3.23 -0.85
CA ALA A 288 -2.98 -3.24 -0.23
C ALA A 288 -2.97 -2.74 1.23
N PHE A 289 -3.91 -1.86 1.61
CA PHE A 289 -4.07 -1.45 3.02
C PHE A 289 -4.67 -2.54 3.90
N VAL A 290 -5.70 -3.24 3.42
CA VAL A 290 -6.53 -4.12 4.24
C VAL A 290 -6.12 -5.59 4.15
N ARG A 291 -5.38 -5.98 3.11
CA ARG A 291 -4.79 -7.32 2.94
C ARG A 291 -3.96 -7.74 4.16
N ARG A 292 -3.34 -6.76 4.82
CA ARG A 292 -2.56 -6.93 6.05
C ARG A 292 -3.35 -7.33 7.29
N GLU A 293 -4.66 -7.11 7.25
CA GLU A 293 -5.64 -7.44 8.29
C GLU A 293 -6.51 -8.64 7.87
N GLY A 294 -6.11 -9.37 6.82
CA GLY A 294 -6.86 -10.53 6.31
C GLY A 294 -8.20 -10.17 5.64
N LEU A 295 -8.34 -8.93 5.19
CA LEU A 295 -9.50 -8.44 4.47
C LEU A 295 -9.20 -8.38 2.96
N SER A 296 -10.24 -8.42 2.16
CA SER A 296 -10.21 -8.32 0.71
C SER A 296 -11.01 -7.10 0.26
N VAL A 297 -10.62 -6.52 -0.88
CA VAL A 297 -11.37 -5.43 -1.49
C VAL A 297 -11.88 -5.83 -2.86
N LYS A 298 -13.18 -5.62 -3.08
CA LYS A 298 -13.83 -5.90 -4.37
C LYS A 298 -14.66 -4.71 -4.80
N TYR A 299 -14.63 -4.42 -6.10
CA TYR A 299 -15.59 -3.50 -6.70
C TYR A 299 -16.83 -4.28 -7.15
N VAL A 300 -17.97 -4.06 -6.49
CA VAL A 300 -19.22 -4.78 -6.77
C VAL A 300 -20.37 -3.78 -6.80
N ASN A 301 -21.19 -3.81 -7.86
CA ASN A 301 -22.40 -2.99 -7.98
C ASN A 301 -22.17 -1.49 -7.73
N ARG A 302 -21.07 -0.93 -8.24
CA ARG A 302 -20.64 0.48 -8.07
C ARG A 302 -20.20 0.85 -6.65
N TYR A 303 -19.91 -0.15 -5.83
CA TYR A 303 -19.41 0.01 -4.48
C TYR A 303 -18.04 -0.64 -4.35
N ILE A 304 -17.16 -0.01 -3.59
CA ILE A 304 -15.96 -0.68 -3.10
C ILE A 304 -16.35 -1.35 -1.79
N VAL A 305 -16.28 -2.68 -1.78
CA VAL A 305 -16.64 -3.50 -0.63
C VAL A 305 -15.37 -4.06 -0.04
N ILE A 306 -15.10 -3.70 1.21
CA ILE A 306 -14.06 -4.29 2.03
C ILE A 306 -14.75 -5.31 2.92
N SER A 307 -14.42 -6.58 2.74
CA SER A 307 -14.98 -7.67 3.52
C SER A 307 -13.93 -8.74 3.75
N ARG A 308 -14.18 -9.63 4.71
CA ARG A 308 -13.39 -10.86 4.82
C ARG A 308 -13.58 -11.68 3.54
N GLU A 309 -12.49 -12.27 3.05
CA GLU A 309 -12.58 -13.27 1.98
C GLU A 309 -13.27 -14.53 2.56
N PRO A 310 -14.23 -15.13 1.84
CA PRO A 310 -14.98 -16.30 2.31
C PRO A 310 -14.07 -17.50 2.60
#